data_AF-T1B2A7-F1
#
_entry.id   AF-T1B2A7-F1
#
_cell.length_a   1.000
_cell.length_b   1.000
_cell.length_c   1.000
_cell.angle_alpha   90.00
_cell.angle_beta   90.00
_cell.angle_gamma   90.00
#
_symmetry.space_group_name_H-M   'P 1'
#
loop_
_entity.id
_entity.type
_entity.pdbx_description
1 polymer ?
#
loop_
_entity_poly.entity_id
_entity_poly.type
_entity_poly.pdbx_seq_one_letter_code
_entity_poly.pdbx_strand_id
1 'polypeptide(L)'
;LALSTRVVIDPPTRGRSRIDLTREAASLVSLVAHAMTGARPCSLPLHVRIARAWKAPRAQDVLRRALVLLADHELNASTFAARVAVSTGAPLSAGLTAGLSALSGPLHGGASAAARA
;
A
#
# COMPACT_ATOMS: atom_id res chain seq x y z
N LEU A 1 -3.91 -13.46 4.50
CA LEU A 1 -3.67 -14.59 3.58
C LEU A 1 -3.06 -14.15 2.26
N ALA A 2 -3.69 -13.28 1.46
CA ALA A 2 -3.14 -12.94 0.14
C ALA A 2 -1.74 -12.27 0.17
N LEU A 3 -1.48 -11.30 1.07
CA LEU A 3 -0.17 -10.64 1.16
C LEU A 3 0.91 -11.56 1.76
N SER A 4 0.58 -12.38 2.76
CA SER A 4 1.52 -13.34 3.35
C SER A 4 1.96 -14.42 2.35
N THR A 5 1.05 -14.89 1.50
CA THR A 5 1.41 -15.81 0.40
C THR A 5 2.40 -15.16 -0.56
N ARG A 6 2.19 -13.88 -0.91
CA ARG A 6 3.05 -13.12 -1.81
C ARG A 6 4.48 -12.97 -1.30
N VAL A 7 4.67 -12.79 0.00
CA VAL A 7 6.01 -12.76 0.62
C VAL A 7 6.81 -14.04 0.34
N VAL A 8 6.14 -15.19 0.20
CA VAL A 8 6.78 -16.49 -0.03
C VAL A 8 7.06 -16.74 -1.52
N ILE A 9 6.19 -16.26 -2.41
CA ILE A 9 6.23 -16.62 -3.84
C ILE A 9 6.78 -15.53 -4.76
N ASP A 10 6.73 -14.26 -4.35
CA ASP A 10 7.22 -13.15 -5.17
C ASP A 10 8.75 -13.25 -5.29
N PRO A 11 9.32 -12.95 -6.47
CA PRO A 11 10.74 -13.08 -6.69
C PRO A 11 11.53 -11.98 -5.94
N PRO A 12 12.82 -12.22 -5.65
CA PRO A 12 13.73 -11.20 -5.12
C PRO A 12 13.74 -9.92 -5.95
N THR A 13 13.98 -8.79 -5.30
CA THR A 13 14.02 -7.47 -5.96
C THR A 13 15.28 -7.25 -6.79
N ARG A 14 16.40 -7.89 -6.42
CA ARG A 14 17.70 -7.75 -7.10
C ARG A 14 17.66 -8.36 -8.49
N GLY A 15 18.22 -7.64 -9.47
CA GLY A 15 18.37 -8.12 -10.86
C GLY A 15 17.12 -7.97 -11.73
N ARG A 16 16.02 -7.40 -11.21
CA ARG A 16 14.79 -7.20 -11.99
C ARG A 16 14.74 -5.85 -12.68
N SER A 17 14.01 -5.79 -13.80
CA SER A 17 13.79 -4.54 -14.53
C SER A 17 12.91 -3.57 -13.74
N ARG A 18 13.06 -2.27 -13.99
CA ARG A 18 12.18 -1.24 -13.41
C ARG A 18 10.71 -1.49 -13.76
N ILE A 19 10.43 -1.95 -14.98
CA ILE A 19 9.07 -2.22 -15.47
C ILE A 19 8.43 -3.34 -14.62
N ASP A 20 9.16 -4.42 -14.36
CA ASP A 20 8.64 -5.54 -13.56
C ASP A 20 8.41 -5.14 -12.11
N LEU A 21 9.30 -4.34 -11.53
CA LEU A 21 9.15 -3.82 -10.18
C LEU A 21 7.95 -2.87 -10.08
N THR A 22 7.76 -1.97 -11.03
CA THR A 22 6.60 -1.07 -11.08
C THR A 22 5.29 -1.83 -11.25
N ARG A 23 5.27 -2.85 -12.12
CA ARG A 23 4.08 -3.70 -12.32
C ARG A 23 3.72 -4.46 -11.06
N GLU A 24 4.72 -5.04 -10.37
CA GLU A 24 4.50 -5.74 -9.10
C GLU A 24 4.04 -4.78 -8.00
N ALA A 25 4.66 -3.61 -7.87
CA ALA A 25 4.23 -2.58 -6.92
C ALA A 25 2.76 -2.17 -7.15
N ALA A 26 2.35 -1.93 -8.41
CA ALA A 26 0.96 -1.62 -8.74
C ALA A 26 0.01 -2.76 -8.35
N SER A 27 0.42 -4.02 -8.57
CA SER A 27 -0.35 -5.18 -8.15
C SER A 27 -0.50 -5.26 -6.63
N LEU A 28 0.54 -4.89 -5.87
CA LEU A 28 0.55 -4.90 -4.40
C LEU A 28 -0.37 -3.82 -3.83
N VAL A 29 -0.31 -2.61 -4.37
CA VAL A 29 -1.24 -1.52 -4.02
C VAL A 29 -2.68 -1.94 -4.32
N SER A 30 -2.92 -2.53 -5.48
CA SER A 30 -4.26 -3.02 -5.85
C SER A 30 -4.76 -4.13 -4.92
N LEU A 31 -3.86 -5.00 -4.43
CA LEU A 31 -4.16 -6.05 -3.47
C LEU A 31 -4.54 -5.48 -2.10
N VAL A 32 -3.79 -4.51 -1.59
CA VAL A 32 -4.12 -3.82 -0.32
C VAL A 32 -5.48 -3.13 -0.43
N ALA A 33 -5.71 -2.41 -1.53
CA ALA A 33 -7.00 -1.79 -1.80
C ALA A 33 -8.16 -2.80 -1.83
N HIS A 34 -7.95 -3.96 -2.47
CA HIS A 34 -8.94 -5.03 -2.49
C HIS A 34 -9.23 -5.54 -1.07
N ALA A 35 -8.19 -5.78 -0.27
CA ALA A 35 -8.34 -6.24 1.11
C ALA A 35 -9.10 -5.22 1.98
N MET A 36 -8.85 -3.91 1.80
CA MET A 36 -9.52 -2.85 2.56
C MET A 36 -10.99 -2.63 2.15
N THR A 37 -11.32 -2.86 0.88
CA THR A 37 -12.64 -2.51 0.33
C THR A 37 -13.57 -3.71 0.13
N GLY A 38 -13.03 -4.94 0.12
CA GLY A 38 -13.74 -6.15 -0.31
C GLY A 38 -14.15 -6.15 -1.79
N ALA A 39 -13.87 -5.07 -2.53
CA ALA A 39 -14.33 -4.88 -3.89
C ALA A 39 -13.45 -5.65 -4.88
N ARG A 40 -14.04 -6.43 -5.79
CA ARG A 40 -13.29 -7.23 -6.77
C ARG A 40 -12.20 -6.43 -7.51
N PRO A 41 -11.05 -7.04 -7.82
CA PRO A 41 -10.04 -6.40 -8.66
C PRO A 41 -10.66 -5.90 -9.97
N CYS A 42 -10.38 -4.65 -10.33
CA CYS A 42 -10.82 -4.04 -11.57
C CYS A 42 -9.84 -2.97 -12.02
N SER A 43 -9.95 -2.57 -13.30
CA SER A 43 -9.09 -1.57 -13.94
C SER A 43 -9.43 -0.12 -13.58
N LEU A 44 -10.49 0.11 -12.81
CA LEU A 44 -10.89 1.45 -12.40
C LEU A 44 -9.83 2.10 -11.49
N PRO A 45 -9.67 3.43 -11.54
CA PRO A 45 -8.79 4.13 -10.62
C PRO A 45 -9.13 3.84 -9.15
N LEU A 46 -8.10 3.80 -8.30
CA LEU A 46 -8.24 3.38 -6.91
C LEU A 46 -9.28 4.22 -6.13
N HIS A 47 -9.27 5.54 -6.31
CA HIS A 47 -10.24 6.44 -5.67
C HIS A 47 -11.69 6.14 -6.08
N VAL A 48 -11.94 5.73 -7.33
CA VAL A 48 -13.27 5.30 -7.80
C VAL A 48 -13.68 3.98 -7.16
N ARG A 49 -12.74 3.03 -7.06
CA ARG A 49 -12.97 1.72 -6.42
C ARG A 49 -13.38 1.89 -4.96
N ILE A 50 -12.62 2.70 -4.21
CA ILE A 50 -12.89 3.00 -2.80
C ILE A 50 -14.24 3.71 -2.65
N ALA A 51 -14.49 4.75 -3.44
CA ALA A 51 -15.77 5.50 -3.40
C ALA A 51 -16.98 4.59 -3.62
N ARG A 52 -16.89 3.64 -4.58
CA ARG A 52 -17.95 2.66 -4.84
C ARG A 52 -18.13 1.69 -3.69
N ALA A 53 -17.03 1.14 -3.15
CA ALA A 53 -17.09 0.21 -2.03
C ALA A 53 -17.73 0.82 -0.78
N TRP A 54 -17.44 2.10 -0.52
CA TRP A 54 -18.00 2.84 0.61
C TRP A 54 -19.36 3.48 0.31
N LYS A 55 -19.97 3.21 -0.87
CA LYS A 55 -21.25 3.79 -1.31
C LYS A 55 -21.27 5.32 -1.26
N ALA A 56 -20.12 5.95 -1.55
CA ALA A 56 -19.89 7.40 -1.45
C ALA A 56 -19.44 7.99 -2.80
N PRO A 57 -20.30 8.03 -3.84
CA PRO A 57 -19.91 8.44 -5.19
C PRO A 57 -19.42 9.89 -5.26
N ARG A 58 -19.95 10.77 -4.41
CA ARG A 58 -19.51 12.19 -4.33
C ARG A 58 -18.11 12.36 -3.74
N ALA A 59 -17.54 11.31 -3.14
CA ALA A 59 -16.22 11.37 -2.51
C ALA A 59 -15.05 11.07 -3.48
N GLN A 60 -15.31 10.77 -4.76
CA GLN A 60 -14.25 10.37 -5.69
C GLN A 60 -13.11 11.39 -5.80
N ASP A 61 -13.43 12.69 -5.91
CA ASP A 61 -12.39 13.71 -6.04
C ASP A 61 -11.61 13.93 -4.74
N VAL A 62 -12.28 13.97 -3.59
CA VAL A 62 -11.57 14.10 -2.30
C VAL A 62 -10.70 12.89 -2.00
N LEU A 63 -11.16 11.68 -2.34
CA LEU A 63 -10.36 10.46 -2.22
C LEU A 63 -9.14 10.49 -3.15
N ARG A 64 -9.30 10.96 -4.39
CA ARG A 64 -8.18 11.12 -5.32
C ARG A 64 -7.13 12.07 -4.75
N ARG A 65 -7.54 13.23 -4.23
CA ARG A 65 -6.62 14.21 -3.63
C ARG A 65 -5.95 13.65 -2.38
N ALA A 66 -6.70 13.00 -1.49
CA ALA A 66 -6.16 12.38 -0.29
C ALA A 66 -5.09 11.32 -0.62
N LEU A 67 -5.35 10.45 -1.61
CA LEU A 67 -4.37 9.47 -2.05
C LEU A 67 -3.09 10.11 -2.62
N VAL A 68 -3.20 11.25 -3.33
CA VAL A 68 -2.03 11.99 -3.84
C VAL A 68 -1.26 12.65 -2.69
N LEU A 69 -1.95 13.29 -1.75
CA LEU A 69 -1.33 13.94 -0.59
C LEU A 69 -0.59 12.95 0.32
N LEU A 70 -1.12 11.73 0.45
CA LEU A 70 -0.54 10.68 1.28
C LEU A 70 0.44 9.77 0.50
N ALA A 71 0.70 10.04 -0.78
CA ALA A 71 1.47 9.13 -1.63
C ALA A 71 2.94 9.01 -1.20
N ASP A 72 3.53 10.09 -0.71
CA ASP A 72 4.89 10.11 -0.21
C ASP A 72 5.05 11.19 0.87
N HIS A 73 5.86 10.88 1.88
CA HIS A 73 6.18 11.81 2.96
C HIS A 73 7.58 11.52 3.50
N GLU A 74 8.55 11.44 2.58
CA GLU A 74 9.98 11.26 2.85
C GLU A 74 10.28 9.98 3.68
N LEU A 75 11.28 10.04 4.57
CA LEU A 75 11.83 8.91 5.31
C LEU A 75 11.19 8.80 6.70
N ASN A 76 9.91 8.45 6.74
CA ASN A 76 9.24 8.08 7.99
C ASN A 76 9.57 6.63 8.42
N ALA A 77 9.14 6.24 9.62
CA ALA A 77 9.44 4.91 10.19
C ALA A 77 9.00 3.74 9.29
N SER A 78 7.82 3.82 8.67
CA SER A 78 7.35 2.77 7.73
C SER A 78 8.15 2.73 6.43
N THR A 79 8.52 3.89 5.87
CA THR A 79 9.38 3.97 4.69
C THR A 79 10.76 3.38 5.01
N PHE A 80 11.33 3.71 6.16
CA PHE A 80 12.62 3.17 6.60
C PHE A 80 12.56 1.64 6.79
N ALA A 81 11.54 1.11 7.46
CA ALA A 81 11.36 -0.33 7.62
C ALA A 81 11.25 -1.08 6.28
N ALA A 82 10.48 -0.54 5.33
CA ALA A 82 10.37 -1.10 3.98
C ALA A 82 11.73 -1.09 3.25
N ARG A 83 12.50 -0.01 3.36
CA ARG A 83 13.85 0.11 2.76
C ARG A 83 14.83 -0.88 3.35
N VAL A 84 14.84 -1.06 4.67
CA VAL A 84 15.69 -2.05 5.35
C VAL A 84 15.38 -3.45 4.82
N ALA A 85 14.11 -3.85 4.78
CA ALA A 85 13.71 -5.16 4.27
C ALA A 85 14.17 -5.37 2.81
N VAL A 86 13.85 -4.43 1.92
CA VAL A 86 14.19 -4.54 0.49
C VAL A 86 15.71 -4.48 0.24
N SER A 87 16.49 -3.81 1.09
CA SER A 87 17.96 -3.73 0.94
C SER A 87 18.66 -5.10 1.00
N THR A 88 18.02 -6.09 1.61
CA THR A 88 18.50 -7.47 1.68
C THR A 88 18.26 -8.27 0.39
N GLY A 89 17.51 -7.71 -0.57
CA GLY A 89 17.04 -8.39 -1.77
C GLY A 89 15.66 -9.04 -1.62
N ALA A 90 14.98 -8.86 -0.48
CA ALA A 90 13.63 -9.35 -0.25
C ALA A 90 12.62 -8.88 -1.33
N PRO A 91 11.54 -9.65 -1.59
CA PRO A 91 10.50 -9.25 -2.54
C PRO A 91 9.77 -7.97 -2.10
N LEU A 92 9.10 -7.29 -3.04
CA LEU A 92 8.39 -6.03 -2.73
C LEU A 92 7.25 -6.25 -1.74
N SER A 93 6.61 -7.42 -1.75
CA SER A 93 5.59 -7.82 -0.77
C SER A 93 6.12 -7.90 0.65
N ALA A 94 7.38 -8.32 0.85
CA ALA A 94 8.05 -8.31 2.15
C ALA A 94 8.32 -6.87 2.62
N GLY A 95 8.81 -6.01 1.71
CA GLY A 95 8.99 -4.58 1.99
C GLY A 95 7.68 -3.89 2.39
N LEU A 96 6.60 -4.14 1.65
CA LEU A 96 5.26 -3.64 1.96
C LEU A 96 4.78 -4.14 3.32
N THR A 97 5.00 -5.43 3.63
CA THR A 97 4.61 -6.02 4.92
C THR A 97 5.36 -5.34 6.06
N ALA A 98 6.68 -5.15 5.96
CA ALA A 98 7.48 -4.45 6.97
C ALA A 98 7.01 -3.00 7.18
N GLY A 99 6.71 -2.27 6.09
CA GLY A 99 6.17 -0.92 6.15
C GLY A 99 4.80 -0.85 6.84
N LEU A 100 3.88 -1.76 6.51
CA LEU A 100 2.56 -1.85 7.16
C LEU A 100 2.67 -2.24 8.63
N SER A 101 3.58 -3.14 8.99
CA SER A 101 3.84 -3.49 10.39
C SER A 101 4.30 -2.27 11.18
N ALA A 102 5.25 -1.49 10.68
CA ALA A 102 5.66 -0.24 11.32
C ALA A 102 4.51 0.79 11.39
N LEU A 103 3.71 0.92 10.32
CA LEU A 103 2.55 1.83 10.26
C LEU A 103 1.47 1.49 11.28
N SER A 104 1.29 0.21 11.62
CA SER A 104 0.30 -0.21 12.63
C SER A 104 0.62 0.27 14.06
N GLY A 105 1.83 0.77 14.32
CA GLY A 105 2.20 1.33 15.62
C GLY A 105 1.40 2.60 15.96
N PRO A 106 0.91 2.77 17.20
CA PRO A 106 0.06 3.89 17.58
C PRO A 106 0.77 5.25 17.47
N LEU A 107 2.09 5.27 17.65
CA LEU A 107 2.93 6.47 17.51
C LEU A 107 3.23 6.85 16.05
N HIS A 108 2.77 6.05 15.08
CA HIS A 108 3.01 6.30 13.65
C HIS A 108 1.69 6.40 12.88
N GLY A 109 0.91 5.32 12.78
CA GLY A 109 -0.35 5.31 12.01
C GLY A 109 -1.58 5.85 12.75
N GLY A 110 -1.46 6.13 14.05
CA GLY A 110 -2.59 6.53 14.90
C GLY A 110 -3.02 7.99 14.80
N ALA A 111 -2.25 8.84 14.11
CA ALA A 111 -2.41 10.30 14.16
C ALA A 111 -3.82 10.79 13.78
N SER A 112 -4.42 10.24 12.72
CA SER A 112 -5.77 10.65 12.29
C SER A 112 -6.87 10.26 13.29
N ALA A 113 -6.69 9.17 14.04
CA ALA A 113 -7.63 8.78 15.09
C ALA A 113 -7.46 9.69 16.31
N ALA A 114 -6.21 9.98 16.70
CA ALA A 114 -5.89 10.87 17.82
C ALA A 114 -6.42 12.30 17.59
N ALA A 115 -6.33 12.83 16.37
CA ALA A 115 -6.82 14.17 16.04
C ALA A 115 -8.35 14.30 16.03
N ARG A 116 -9.09 13.18 16.05
CA ARG A 116 -10.56 13.15 16.10
C ARG A 116 -11.12 12.89 17.50
N ALA A 117 -10.25 12.61 18.47
CA ALA A 117 -10.59 12.41 19.88
C ALA A 117 -10.62 13.75 20.62
#